data_AF-A0A2T9YEV3-F1
#
_entry.id   AF-A0A2T9YEV3-F1
#
_cell.length_a   1.000
_cell.length_b   1.000
_cell.length_c   1.000
_cell.angle_alpha   90.00
_cell.angle_beta   90.00
_cell.angle_gamma   90.00
#
_symmetry.space_group_name_H-M   'P 1'
#
loop_
_entity.id
_entity.type
_entity.pdbx_description
1 polymer ?
#
loop_
_entity_poly.entity_id
_entity_poly.type
_entity_poly.pdbx_seq_one_letter_code
_entity_poly.pdbx_strand_id
1 'polypeptide(L)'
;MPPQPVHQKAPDPRHPLYLGKWKSHHKHSSDEGYYDFLDEPHHKRRKTMLAKYPQIAALYGHQPLTALIAVFAVLLQLSVAYYVGKTATQTNKLFLLALTYIVGGTVVGIYGVIIHETCHGLVFKKLLSNRLLSMFVNIPMVVPIAMSFRRYHLEHHQYQGVIGMDPDLPVQAEIELVSKNPIVKFFWVMCYGIMYMVRGLNLGKAPSFWELVNVAWMVAANIALYFIIGGRGLAYLGLSVFFGYGLHPGAAHFIQEHYVFVDGQETYSYYGTGNKLYMNIGYHNEHHDFPQPKTSTNPSTRIALGFCLFSGLFWTVNLAPLPGLCGRIRATATGAITTLPPKNKLMIVST
;
A
#
# COMPACT_ATOMS: atom_id res chain seq x y z
N MET A 1 48.26 2.40 27.49
CA MET A 1 47.63 2.79 26.21
C MET A 1 46.21 3.24 26.51
N PRO A 2 45.74 4.38 26.00
CA PRO A 2 44.31 4.69 26.04
C PRO A 2 43.56 3.63 25.22
N PRO A 3 42.32 3.25 25.61
CA PRO A 3 41.53 2.33 24.82
C PRO A 3 41.32 2.93 23.43
N GLN A 4 41.70 2.18 22.39
CA GLN A 4 41.39 2.53 21.01
C GLN A 4 39.87 2.71 20.89
N PRO A 5 39.38 3.77 20.23
CA PRO A 5 37.95 3.90 19.99
C PRO A 5 37.54 2.68 19.17
N VAL A 6 36.65 1.87 19.74
CA VAL A 6 35.99 0.81 18.99
C VAL A 6 35.20 1.52 17.90
N HIS A 7 35.76 1.62 16.69
CA HIS A 7 34.97 1.89 15.50
C HIS A 7 34.01 0.70 15.37
N GLN A 8 32.88 0.77 16.08
CA GLN A 8 31.74 -0.07 15.78
C GLN A 8 31.35 0.29 14.35
N LYS A 9 31.80 -0.52 13.38
CA LYS A 9 31.21 -0.52 12.05
C LYS A 9 29.70 -0.61 12.28
N ALA A 10 28.95 0.34 11.72
CA ALA A 10 27.50 0.26 11.78
C ALA A 10 27.07 -1.14 11.31
N PRO A 11 26.16 -1.83 12.02
CA PRO A 11 25.77 -3.20 11.69
C PRO A 11 25.26 -3.35 10.25
N ASP A 12 24.84 -2.23 9.65
CA ASP A 12 24.53 -2.10 8.24
C ASP A 12 25.41 -1.01 7.60
N PRO A 13 26.16 -1.33 6.52
CA PRO A 13 27.00 -0.36 5.82
C PRO A 13 26.22 0.78 5.15
N ARG A 14 24.89 0.69 5.05
CA ARG A 14 24.01 1.70 4.44
C ARG A 14 23.61 2.83 5.41
N HIS A 15 23.99 2.78 6.69
CA HIS A 15 23.70 3.87 7.63
C HIS A 15 24.26 5.23 7.13
N PRO A 16 23.52 6.35 7.21
CA PRO A 16 22.21 6.51 7.85
C PRO A 16 21.00 6.35 6.92
N LEU A 17 21.21 6.16 5.61
CA LEU A 17 20.16 6.25 4.60
C LEU A 17 19.44 4.91 4.34
N TYR A 18 20.11 3.79 4.58
CA TYR A 18 19.60 2.43 4.37
C TYR A 18 19.11 2.12 2.94
N LEU A 19 19.62 2.88 1.97
CA LEU A 19 19.33 2.66 0.55
C LEU A 19 20.08 1.44 0.03
N GLY A 20 19.38 0.67 -0.78
CA GLY A 20 19.91 -0.42 -1.58
C GLY A 20 21.05 -0.02 -2.50
N LYS A 21 21.86 -1.01 -2.89
CA LYS A 21 22.93 -0.82 -3.89
C LYS A 21 22.49 -1.15 -5.32
N TRP A 22 21.25 -1.63 -5.51
CA TRP A 22 20.70 -1.95 -6.81
C TRP A 22 20.35 -0.68 -7.60
N LYS A 23 20.41 -0.78 -8.93
CA LYS A 23 20.07 0.30 -9.86
C LYS A 23 18.69 0.03 -10.45
N SER A 24 17.77 0.99 -10.44
CA SER A 24 16.49 0.88 -11.13
C SER A 24 16.73 0.84 -12.64
N HIS A 25 15.88 0.09 -13.35
CA HIS A 25 16.11 -0.23 -14.75
C HIS A 25 16.24 1.02 -15.64
N HIS A 26 17.37 1.13 -16.32
CA HIS A 26 17.47 1.82 -17.61
C HIS A 26 17.96 0.82 -18.67
N LYS A 27 17.00 0.38 -19.50
CA LYS A 27 17.12 -0.29 -20.81
C LYS A 27 17.95 -1.57 -21.00
N HIS A 28 18.80 -2.05 -20.09
CA HIS A 28 19.51 -3.32 -20.31
C HIS A 28 19.79 -4.18 -19.05
N SER A 29 19.24 -5.39 -19.10
CA SER A 29 19.74 -6.70 -18.60
C SER A 29 19.90 -6.95 -17.09
N SER A 30 18.84 -7.48 -16.48
CA SER A 30 18.73 -8.91 -16.10
C SER A 30 17.23 -9.28 -16.07
N ASP A 31 16.85 -10.45 -16.58
CA ASP A 31 15.49 -11.00 -16.39
C ASP A 31 15.24 -11.45 -14.93
N GLU A 32 16.27 -11.34 -14.09
CA GLU A 32 16.25 -11.62 -12.66
C GLU A 32 15.98 -10.33 -11.89
N GLY A 33 14.97 -10.34 -11.01
CA GLY A 33 14.63 -9.21 -10.14
C GLY A 33 15.77 -8.80 -9.21
N TYR A 34 15.65 -7.66 -8.51
CA TYR A 34 16.72 -7.20 -7.62
C TYR A 34 16.63 -7.86 -6.24
N TYR A 35 17.78 -8.14 -5.64
CA TYR A 35 17.84 -8.71 -4.29
C TYR A 35 18.82 -7.98 -3.38
N ASP A 36 18.43 -7.85 -2.11
CA ASP A 36 19.30 -7.43 -1.01
C ASP A 36 19.21 -8.44 0.14
N PHE A 37 20.31 -8.60 0.87
CA PHE A 37 20.49 -9.56 1.96
C PHE A 37 20.72 -8.85 3.31
N LEU A 38 20.54 -7.54 3.35
CA LEU A 38 20.67 -6.71 4.55
C LEU A 38 19.31 -6.54 5.24
N ASP A 39 19.31 -6.23 6.55
CA ASP A 39 18.04 -6.14 7.29
C ASP A 39 17.12 -5.02 6.76
N GLU A 40 15.84 -5.19 7.07
CA GLU A 40 14.71 -4.32 6.73
C GLU A 40 15.02 -2.82 6.95
N PRO A 41 14.91 -1.98 5.88
CA PRO A 41 15.38 -0.60 5.91
C PRO A 41 14.47 0.36 6.71
N HIS A 42 13.16 0.15 6.76
CA HIS A 42 12.20 1.04 7.43
C HIS A 42 12.41 1.06 8.95
N HIS A 43 12.62 -0.09 9.60
CA HIS A 43 12.91 -0.18 11.03
C HIS A 43 14.19 0.59 11.38
N LYS A 44 15.21 0.48 10.54
CA LYS A 44 16.51 1.14 10.73
C LYS A 44 16.42 2.64 10.50
N ARG A 45 15.71 3.07 9.46
CA ARG A 45 15.39 4.48 9.19
C ARG A 45 14.59 5.09 10.34
N ARG A 46 13.54 4.41 10.84
CA ARG A 46 12.79 4.84 12.03
C ARG A 46 13.69 5.09 13.22
N LYS A 47 14.54 4.12 13.58
CA LYS A 47 15.46 4.24 14.73
C LYS A 47 16.40 5.42 14.57
N THR A 48 16.97 5.60 13.38
CA THR A 48 17.92 6.67 13.06
C THR A 48 17.23 8.04 13.10
N MET A 49 16.02 8.13 12.55
CA MET A 49 15.22 9.36 12.57
C MET A 49 14.73 9.73 13.97
N LEU A 50 14.28 8.79 14.80
CA LEU A 50 13.86 9.09 16.18
C LEU A 50 15.03 9.56 17.04
N ALA A 51 16.24 9.05 16.80
CA ALA A 51 17.44 9.52 17.49
C ALA A 51 17.78 10.97 17.10
N LYS A 52 17.61 11.33 15.83
CA LYS A 52 17.92 12.68 15.31
C LYS A 52 16.79 13.70 15.55
N TYR A 53 15.54 13.24 15.49
CA TYR A 53 14.33 14.04 15.55
C TYR A 53 13.32 13.43 16.54
N PRO A 54 13.60 13.48 17.86
CA PRO A 54 12.76 12.86 18.88
C PRO A 54 11.33 13.42 18.92
N GLN A 55 11.11 14.64 18.41
CA GLN A 55 9.77 15.24 18.28
C GLN A 55 8.80 14.42 17.40
N ILE A 56 9.31 13.55 16.52
CA ILE A 56 8.47 12.65 15.72
C ILE A 56 7.67 11.69 16.62
N ALA A 57 8.21 11.31 17.79
CA ALA A 57 7.50 10.45 18.74
C ALA A 57 6.19 11.09 19.26
N ALA A 58 6.14 12.41 19.41
CA ALA A 58 4.94 13.13 19.83
C ALA A 58 3.79 13.02 18.81
N LEU A 59 4.13 12.69 17.56
CA LEU A 59 3.17 12.51 16.50
C LEU A 59 2.40 11.20 16.64
N TYR A 60 2.83 10.22 17.44
CA TYR A 60 2.12 8.94 17.55
C TYR A 60 0.77 9.03 18.29
N GLY A 61 -0.19 8.20 17.88
CA GLY A 61 -1.48 8.00 18.55
C GLY A 61 -2.71 7.93 17.61
N HIS A 62 -3.90 8.17 18.17
CA HIS A 62 -5.16 7.83 17.50
C HIS A 62 -5.87 9.01 16.83
N GLN A 63 -6.61 8.72 15.74
CA GLN A 63 -7.47 9.63 15.01
C GLN A 63 -8.94 9.13 15.00
N PRO A 64 -9.78 9.54 15.96
CA PRO A 64 -11.18 9.15 15.98
C PRO A 64 -12.01 9.80 14.85
N LEU A 65 -11.57 10.91 14.26
CA LEU A 65 -12.28 11.56 13.15
C LEU A 65 -12.42 10.66 11.91
N THR A 66 -11.50 9.71 11.73
CA THR A 66 -11.60 8.67 10.69
C THR A 66 -12.88 7.85 10.81
N ALA A 67 -13.42 7.66 12.02
CA ALA A 67 -14.69 6.97 12.21
C ALA A 67 -15.89 7.77 11.65
N LEU A 68 -15.85 9.11 11.70
CA LEU A 68 -16.90 9.93 11.10
C LEU A 68 -16.84 9.87 9.57
N ILE A 69 -15.63 9.89 9.00
CA ILE A 69 -15.42 9.69 7.56
C ILE A 69 -15.95 8.32 7.13
N ALA A 70 -15.67 7.27 7.93
CA ALA A 70 -16.16 5.92 7.70
C ALA A 70 -17.69 5.84 7.66
N VAL A 71 -18.38 6.40 8.66
CA VAL A 71 -19.84 6.42 8.70
C VAL A 71 -20.41 7.17 7.50
N PHE A 72 -19.87 8.36 7.21
CA PHE A 72 -20.33 9.15 6.05
C PHE A 72 -20.13 8.39 4.73
N ALA A 73 -18.95 7.82 4.51
CA ALA A 73 -18.63 7.09 3.29
C ALA A 73 -19.52 5.84 3.11
N VAL A 74 -19.80 5.08 4.19
CA VAL A 74 -20.73 3.93 4.14
C VAL A 74 -22.15 4.40 3.80
N LEU A 75 -22.65 5.43 4.48
CA LEU A 75 -24.00 5.96 4.22
C LEU A 75 -24.14 6.48 2.80
N LEU A 76 -23.14 7.21 2.29
CA LEU A 76 -23.13 7.71 0.91
C LEU A 76 -23.26 6.55 -0.08
N GLN A 77 -22.38 5.55 0.03
CA GLN A 77 -22.35 4.44 -0.92
C GLN A 77 -23.60 3.57 -0.86
N LEU A 78 -24.13 3.29 0.34
CA LEU A 78 -25.38 2.55 0.50
C LEU A 78 -26.58 3.35 -0.03
N SER A 79 -26.59 4.68 0.10
CA SER A 79 -27.62 5.55 -0.46
C SER A 79 -27.59 5.52 -1.99
N VAL A 80 -26.39 5.59 -2.59
CA VAL A 80 -26.24 5.46 -4.05
C VAL A 80 -26.65 4.06 -4.50
N ALA A 81 -26.25 3.01 -3.78
CA ALA A 81 -26.62 1.64 -4.10
C ALA A 81 -28.14 1.42 -4.02
N TYR A 82 -28.82 2.02 -3.03
CA TYR A 82 -30.27 2.02 -2.94
C TYR A 82 -30.90 2.75 -4.13
N TYR A 83 -30.40 3.94 -4.48
CA TYR A 83 -30.87 4.69 -5.64
C TYR A 83 -30.72 3.88 -6.93
N VAL A 84 -29.56 3.27 -7.18
CA VAL A 84 -29.31 2.43 -8.37
C VAL A 84 -30.19 1.17 -8.36
N GLY A 85 -30.39 0.58 -7.18
CA GLY A 85 -31.13 -0.66 -7.00
C GLY A 85 -32.64 -0.51 -7.15
N LYS A 86 -33.21 0.57 -6.60
CA LYS A 86 -34.66 0.74 -6.45
C LYS A 86 -35.26 1.86 -7.28
N THR A 87 -34.52 2.95 -7.52
CA THR A 87 -35.06 4.16 -8.14
C THR A 87 -34.64 4.31 -9.60
N ALA A 88 -33.35 4.14 -9.91
CA ALA A 88 -32.75 4.37 -11.22
C ALA A 88 -32.91 3.18 -12.18
N THR A 89 -34.03 2.45 -12.11
CA THR A 89 -34.20 1.18 -12.83
C THR A 89 -34.24 1.35 -14.35
N GLN A 90 -34.72 2.50 -14.82
CA GLN A 90 -34.81 2.89 -16.23
C GLN A 90 -33.73 3.90 -16.67
N THR A 91 -32.79 4.23 -15.78
CA THR A 91 -31.73 5.19 -16.09
C THR A 91 -30.74 4.62 -17.11
N ASN A 92 -30.15 5.52 -17.91
CA ASN A 92 -29.14 5.18 -18.90
C ASN A 92 -27.98 4.37 -18.27
N LYS A 93 -27.68 3.20 -18.84
CA LYS A 93 -26.63 2.29 -18.37
C LYS A 93 -25.24 2.93 -18.38
N LEU A 94 -24.94 3.80 -19.35
CA LEU A 94 -23.66 4.51 -19.42
C LEU A 94 -23.50 5.50 -18.25
N PHE A 95 -24.59 6.19 -17.88
CA PHE A 95 -24.59 7.06 -16.70
C PHE A 95 -24.36 6.23 -15.42
N LEU A 96 -25.05 5.09 -15.29
CA LEU A 96 -24.85 4.20 -14.14
C LEU A 96 -23.43 3.64 -14.09
N LEU A 97 -22.82 3.32 -15.23
CA LEU A 97 -21.43 2.88 -15.32
C LEU A 97 -20.47 4.00 -14.88
N ALA A 98 -20.67 5.23 -15.38
CA ALA A 98 -19.87 6.38 -14.98
C ALA A 98 -20.01 6.69 -13.48
N LEU A 99 -21.23 6.61 -12.94
CA LEU A 99 -21.50 6.76 -11.51
C LEU A 99 -20.76 5.69 -10.69
N THR A 100 -20.82 4.43 -11.12
CA THR A 100 -20.14 3.30 -10.48
C THR A 100 -18.63 3.48 -10.48
N TYR A 101 -18.06 3.93 -11.59
CA TYR A 101 -16.62 4.15 -11.72
C TYR A 101 -16.15 5.36 -10.91
N ILE A 102 -16.77 6.53 -11.12
CA ILE A 102 -16.31 7.80 -10.53
C ILE A 102 -16.63 7.86 -9.04
N VAL A 103 -17.90 7.66 -8.66
CA VAL A 103 -18.32 7.75 -7.25
C VAL A 103 -17.98 6.45 -6.56
N GLY A 104 -18.46 5.34 -7.12
CA GLY A 104 -18.29 4.03 -6.49
C GLY A 104 -16.82 3.63 -6.31
N GLY A 105 -16.02 3.72 -7.37
CA GLY A 105 -14.59 3.41 -7.34
C GLY A 105 -13.79 4.32 -6.41
N THR A 106 -14.08 5.63 -6.40
CA THR A 106 -13.43 6.58 -5.47
C THR A 106 -13.73 6.24 -4.01
N VAL A 107 -15.00 5.99 -3.68
CA VAL A 107 -15.40 5.65 -2.31
C VAL A 107 -14.80 4.32 -1.86
N VAL A 108 -14.67 3.35 -2.77
CA VAL A 108 -13.94 2.09 -2.50
C VAL A 108 -12.47 2.35 -2.13
N GLY A 109 -11.78 3.25 -2.81
CA GLY A 109 -10.42 3.63 -2.43
C GLY A 109 -10.36 4.19 -1.00
N ILE A 110 -11.34 5.02 -0.62
CA ILE A 110 -11.46 5.55 0.76
C ILE A 110 -11.69 4.40 1.77
N TYR A 111 -12.49 3.39 1.43
CA TYR A 111 -12.67 2.21 2.29
C TYR A 111 -11.38 1.43 2.50
N GLY A 112 -10.60 1.21 1.43
CA GLY A 112 -9.28 0.59 1.52
C GLY A 112 -8.39 1.32 2.53
N VAL A 113 -8.34 2.66 2.46
CA VAL A 113 -7.58 3.48 3.40
C VAL A 113 -8.10 3.35 4.84
N ILE A 114 -9.41 3.37 5.07
CA ILE A 114 -9.95 3.24 6.44
C ILE A 114 -9.70 1.83 7.02
N ILE A 115 -9.84 0.79 6.19
CA ILE A 115 -9.49 -0.58 6.57
C ILE A 115 -7.99 -0.66 6.91
N HIS A 116 -7.14 0.02 6.15
CA HIS A 116 -5.72 0.18 6.44
C HIS A 116 -5.45 0.87 7.79
N GLU A 117 -6.05 2.03 8.06
CA GLU A 117 -5.84 2.74 9.32
C GLU A 117 -6.33 1.92 10.53
N THR A 118 -7.47 1.24 10.40
CA THR A 118 -8.01 0.36 11.46
C THR A 118 -7.15 -0.90 11.65
N CYS A 119 -6.49 -1.39 10.62
CA CYS A 119 -5.50 -2.47 10.73
C CYS A 119 -4.37 -2.09 11.71
N HIS A 120 -3.82 -0.88 11.56
CA HIS A 120 -2.78 -0.34 12.45
C HIS A 120 -3.28 0.10 13.82
N GLY A 121 -4.59 0.05 14.07
CA GLY A 121 -5.18 0.50 15.33
C GLY A 121 -5.19 2.02 15.47
N LEU A 122 -5.13 2.74 14.35
CA LEU A 122 -4.99 4.20 14.33
C LEU A 122 -6.28 4.93 14.68
N VAL A 123 -7.46 4.32 14.53
CA VAL A 123 -8.71 5.06 14.77
C VAL A 123 -9.05 5.12 16.26
N PHE A 124 -8.92 4.00 16.96
CA PHE A 124 -9.29 3.89 18.38
C PHE A 124 -8.19 3.25 19.22
N LYS A 125 -8.19 3.52 20.53
CA LYS A 125 -7.27 2.88 21.49
C LYS A 125 -7.49 1.37 21.62
N LYS A 126 -8.75 0.92 21.55
CA LYS A 126 -9.08 -0.51 21.66
C LYS A 126 -9.00 -1.17 20.28
N LEU A 127 -8.21 -2.24 20.17
CA LEU A 127 -8.09 -3.01 18.93
C LEU A 127 -9.43 -3.58 18.44
N LEU A 128 -10.29 -4.01 19.38
CA LEU A 128 -11.63 -4.50 19.04
C LEU A 128 -12.46 -3.43 18.32
N SER A 129 -12.45 -2.18 18.81
CA SER A 129 -13.19 -1.08 18.19
C SER A 129 -12.72 -0.81 16.75
N ASN A 130 -11.42 -0.93 16.49
CA ASN A 130 -10.89 -0.83 15.13
C ASN A 130 -11.36 -1.98 14.23
N ARG A 131 -11.34 -3.24 14.74
CA ARG A 131 -11.86 -4.39 13.99
C ARG A 131 -13.33 -4.23 13.63
N LEU A 132 -14.15 -3.79 14.59
CA LEU A 132 -15.58 -3.56 14.38
C LEU A 132 -15.83 -2.46 13.33
N LEU A 133 -15.10 -1.33 13.41
CA LEU A 133 -15.20 -0.28 12.39
C LEU A 133 -14.75 -0.77 11.02
N SER A 134 -13.67 -1.54 10.96
CA SER A 134 -13.17 -2.14 9.72
C SER A 134 -14.22 -3.04 9.06
N MET A 135 -14.87 -3.92 9.84
CA MET A 135 -15.97 -4.78 9.34
C MET A 135 -17.21 -3.98 8.94
N PHE A 136 -17.52 -2.88 9.63
CA PHE A 136 -18.61 -1.97 9.24
C PHE A 136 -18.33 -1.31 7.89
N VAL A 137 -17.12 -0.79 7.69
CA VAL A 137 -16.67 -0.21 6.40
C VAL A 137 -16.62 -1.26 5.30
N ASN A 138 -16.43 -2.53 5.65
CA ASN A 138 -16.41 -3.62 4.71
C ASN A 138 -17.80 -3.92 4.09
N ILE A 139 -18.91 -3.57 4.74
CA ILE A 139 -20.28 -3.87 4.25
C ILE A 139 -20.49 -3.45 2.79
N PRO A 140 -20.28 -2.18 2.39
CA PRO A 140 -20.47 -1.74 1.00
C PRO A 140 -19.44 -2.33 0.02
N MET A 141 -18.40 -3.02 0.50
CA MET A 141 -17.46 -3.72 -0.38
C MET A 141 -17.97 -5.09 -0.83
N VAL A 142 -19.01 -5.64 -0.21
CA VAL A 142 -19.65 -6.93 -0.57
C VAL A 142 -18.74 -8.18 -0.60
N VAL A 143 -17.45 -8.06 -0.29
CA VAL A 143 -16.47 -9.14 -0.19
C VAL A 143 -15.71 -9.07 1.14
N PRO A 144 -15.40 -10.19 1.81
CA PRO A 144 -14.81 -10.20 3.16
C PRO A 144 -13.30 -9.88 3.15
N ILE A 145 -12.96 -8.60 3.05
CA ILE A 145 -11.58 -8.12 2.92
C ILE A 145 -10.98 -7.68 4.26
N ALA A 146 -11.75 -7.06 5.16
CA ALA A 146 -11.21 -6.29 6.28
C ALA A 146 -10.26 -7.08 7.20
N MET A 147 -10.66 -8.28 7.64
CA MET A 147 -9.85 -9.07 8.56
C MET A 147 -8.71 -9.83 7.86
N SER A 148 -8.91 -10.23 6.60
CA SER A 148 -7.84 -10.80 5.77
C SER A 148 -6.77 -9.74 5.52
N PHE A 149 -7.17 -8.55 5.04
CA PHE A 149 -6.28 -7.41 4.87
C PHE A 149 -5.49 -7.13 6.14
N ARG A 150 -6.16 -7.10 7.30
CA ARG A 150 -5.47 -6.89 8.57
C ARG A 150 -4.32 -7.88 8.80
N ARG A 151 -4.54 -9.16 8.54
CA ARG A 151 -3.52 -10.19 8.73
C ARG A 151 -2.37 -10.02 7.76
N TYR A 152 -2.67 -10.03 6.47
CA TYR A 152 -1.65 -10.02 5.41
C TYR A 152 -0.88 -8.69 5.37
N HIS A 153 -1.56 -7.55 5.56
CA HIS A 153 -0.89 -6.25 5.56
C HIS A 153 0.08 -6.06 6.75
N LEU A 154 -0.25 -6.58 7.94
CA LEU A 154 0.70 -6.54 9.07
C LEU A 154 1.92 -7.45 8.83
N GLU A 155 1.70 -8.59 8.16
CA GLU A 155 2.80 -9.47 7.75
C GLU A 155 3.67 -8.82 6.67
N HIS A 156 3.07 -8.11 5.71
CA HIS A 156 3.78 -7.29 4.73
C HIS A 156 4.68 -6.26 5.44
N HIS A 157 4.18 -5.51 6.41
CA HIS A 157 5.01 -4.59 7.19
C HIS A 157 6.16 -5.27 7.96
N GLN A 158 5.94 -6.50 8.43
CA GLN A 158 6.94 -7.25 9.21
C GLN A 158 8.00 -7.90 8.32
N TYR A 159 7.61 -8.35 7.13
CA TYR A 159 8.40 -9.18 6.22
C TYR A 159 8.53 -8.57 4.83
N GLN A 160 8.45 -7.24 4.73
CA GLN A 160 8.42 -6.53 3.46
C GLN A 160 9.58 -6.96 2.55
N GLY A 161 9.24 -7.28 1.32
CA GLY A 161 10.12 -7.80 0.28
C GLY A 161 10.67 -9.20 0.55
N VAL A 162 10.39 -9.87 1.66
CA VAL A 162 10.93 -11.20 1.93
C VAL A 162 10.13 -12.28 1.19
N ILE A 163 10.81 -12.98 0.29
CA ILE A 163 10.20 -14.01 -0.57
C ILE A 163 9.51 -15.09 0.27
N GLY A 164 8.26 -15.39 -0.08
CA GLY A 164 7.45 -16.42 0.57
C GLY A 164 6.87 -16.00 1.92
N MET A 165 7.14 -14.78 2.39
CA MET A 165 6.56 -14.22 3.62
C MET A 165 5.78 -12.95 3.37
N ASP A 166 6.24 -12.10 2.44
CA ASP A 166 5.52 -10.90 2.02
C ASP A 166 4.35 -11.25 1.07
N PRO A 167 3.09 -10.99 1.46
CA PRO A 167 1.93 -11.22 0.59
C PRO A 167 1.82 -10.25 -0.60
N ASP A 168 2.57 -9.15 -0.58
CA ASP A 168 2.52 -8.13 -1.64
C ASP A 168 3.49 -8.43 -2.78
N LEU A 169 4.34 -9.45 -2.63
CA LEU A 169 5.20 -9.93 -3.72
C LEU A 169 4.41 -10.75 -4.75
N PRO A 170 4.69 -10.58 -6.05
CA PRO A 170 4.09 -11.38 -7.09
C PRO A 170 4.56 -12.83 -6.99
N VAL A 171 3.65 -13.74 -7.34
CA VAL A 171 3.99 -15.16 -7.48
C VAL A 171 4.76 -15.39 -8.79
N GLN A 172 5.57 -16.45 -8.88
CA GLN A 172 6.40 -16.71 -10.06
C GLN A 172 5.60 -16.74 -11.37
N ALA A 173 4.42 -17.38 -11.36
CA ALA A 173 3.54 -17.44 -12.53
C ALA A 173 3.04 -16.04 -12.96
N GLU A 174 2.82 -15.14 -12.01
CA GLU A 174 2.42 -13.76 -12.29
C GLU A 174 3.55 -13.00 -13.01
N ILE A 175 4.79 -13.16 -12.53
CA ILE A 175 5.97 -12.56 -13.17
C ILE A 175 6.10 -13.08 -14.62
N GLU A 176 6.02 -14.40 -14.83
CA GLU A 176 6.21 -15.01 -16.15
C GLU A 176 5.11 -14.62 -17.15
N LEU A 177 3.86 -14.54 -16.71
CA LEU A 177 2.71 -14.23 -17.58
C LEU A 177 2.59 -12.74 -17.87
N VAL A 178 2.85 -11.88 -16.89
CA VAL A 178 2.54 -10.44 -16.97
C VAL A 178 3.71 -9.62 -17.51
N SER A 179 4.95 -9.94 -17.15
CA SER A 179 6.12 -9.07 -17.40
C SER A 179 6.36 -8.75 -18.89
N LYS A 180 6.01 -9.67 -19.80
CA LYS A 180 6.41 -9.61 -21.22
C LYS A 180 5.35 -9.06 -22.17
N ASN A 181 4.09 -8.94 -21.76
CA ASN A 181 2.99 -8.60 -22.67
C ASN A 181 2.16 -7.41 -22.17
N PRO A 182 2.16 -6.26 -22.87
CA PRO A 182 1.42 -5.06 -22.43
C PRO A 182 -0.10 -5.26 -22.37
N ILE A 183 -0.66 -6.14 -23.20
CA ILE A 183 -2.09 -6.48 -23.16
C ILE A 183 -2.40 -7.27 -21.88
N VAL A 184 -1.54 -8.22 -21.52
CA VAL A 184 -1.69 -8.98 -20.28
C VAL A 184 -1.51 -8.06 -19.08
N LYS A 185 -0.54 -7.13 -19.10
CA LYS A 185 -0.39 -6.09 -18.07
C LYS A 185 -1.67 -5.28 -17.89
N PHE A 186 -2.30 -4.85 -18.98
CA PHE A 186 -3.55 -4.09 -18.92
C PHE A 186 -4.68 -4.88 -18.19
N PHE A 187 -4.94 -6.12 -18.58
CA PHE A 187 -5.96 -6.95 -17.93
C PHE A 187 -5.57 -7.35 -16.51
N TRP A 188 -4.29 -7.51 -16.24
CA TRP A 188 -3.79 -7.75 -14.89
C TRP A 188 -4.05 -6.54 -13.98
N VAL A 189 -3.83 -5.30 -14.44
CA VAL A 189 -4.20 -4.08 -13.69
C VAL A 189 -5.71 -4.02 -13.47
N MET A 190 -6.53 -4.39 -14.47
CA MET A 190 -7.99 -4.43 -14.30
C MET A 190 -8.44 -5.34 -13.16
N CYS A 191 -7.75 -6.46 -12.96
CA CYS A 191 -8.08 -7.49 -11.97
C CYS A 191 -7.14 -7.45 -10.76
N TYR A 192 -6.44 -6.34 -10.53
CA TYR A 192 -5.35 -6.28 -9.56
C TYR A 192 -5.78 -6.62 -8.12
N GLY A 193 -6.96 -6.14 -7.69
CA GLY A 193 -7.53 -6.53 -6.39
C GLY A 193 -7.75 -8.05 -6.21
N ILE A 194 -7.99 -8.78 -7.31
CA ILE A 194 -8.10 -10.25 -7.28
C ILE A 194 -6.72 -10.89 -7.10
N MET A 195 -5.67 -10.31 -7.70
CA MET A 195 -4.31 -10.82 -7.56
C MET A 195 -3.80 -10.77 -6.12
N TYR A 196 -4.15 -9.74 -5.36
CA TYR A 196 -3.88 -9.70 -3.91
C TYR A 196 -4.50 -10.88 -3.15
N MET A 197 -5.73 -11.27 -3.49
CA MET A 197 -6.36 -12.46 -2.92
C MET A 197 -5.60 -13.73 -3.31
N VAL A 198 -5.22 -13.86 -4.59
CA VAL A 198 -4.45 -15.02 -5.07
C VAL A 198 -3.10 -15.14 -4.36
N ARG A 199 -2.37 -14.03 -4.21
CA ARG A 199 -1.08 -14.00 -3.49
C ARG A 199 -1.25 -14.42 -2.03
N GLY A 200 -2.26 -13.88 -1.34
CA GLY A 200 -2.58 -14.28 0.04
C GLY A 200 -2.92 -15.76 0.18
N LEU A 201 -3.75 -16.30 -0.72
CA LEU A 201 -4.10 -17.73 -0.75
C LEU A 201 -2.88 -18.62 -1.04
N ASN A 202 -1.95 -18.16 -1.89
CA ASN A 202 -0.73 -18.88 -2.22
C ASN A 202 0.21 -19.06 -1.02
N LEU A 203 0.05 -18.28 0.05
CA LEU A 203 0.77 -18.49 1.31
C LEU A 203 0.25 -19.70 2.11
N GLY A 204 -0.85 -20.35 1.68
CA GLY A 204 -1.33 -21.63 2.22
C GLY A 204 -1.82 -21.54 3.68
N LYS A 205 -2.22 -20.35 4.12
CA LYS A 205 -2.62 -20.10 5.51
C LYS A 205 -4.07 -20.51 5.76
N ALA A 206 -4.30 -21.28 6.82
CA ALA A 206 -5.66 -21.52 7.31
C ALA A 206 -6.32 -20.20 7.75
N PRO A 207 -7.63 -20.01 7.49
CA PRO A 207 -8.35 -18.81 7.93
C PRO A 207 -8.27 -18.64 9.45
N SER A 208 -7.95 -17.43 9.89
CA SER A 208 -7.98 -17.07 11.31
C SER A 208 -9.40 -16.90 11.82
N PHE A 209 -9.57 -16.91 13.14
CA PHE A 209 -10.86 -16.65 13.80
C PHE A 209 -11.54 -15.36 13.29
N TRP A 210 -10.78 -14.26 13.16
CA TRP A 210 -11.34 -12.98 12.71
C TRP A 210 -11.68 -12.97 11.22
N GLU A 211 -10.95 -13.71 10.39
CA GLU A 211 -11.32 -13.90 8.97
C GLU A 211 -12.65 -14.65 8.85
N LEU A 212 -12.85 -15.70 9.65
CA LEU A 212 -14.13 -16.43 9.71
C LEU A 212 -15.28 -15.56 10.20
N VAL A 213 -15.05 -14.74 11.24
CA VAL A 213 -16.03 -13.77 11.73
C VAL A 213 -16.39 -12.76 10.63
N ASN A 214 -15.41 -12.25 9.88
CA ASN A 214 -15.65 -11.30 8.79
C ASN A 214 -16.42 -11.96 7.63
N VAL A 215 -16.14 -13.22 7.30
CA VAL A 215 -16.91 -13.98 6.30
C VAL A 215 -18.37 -14.10 6.74
N ALA A 216 -18.63 -14.55 7.98
CA ALA A 216 -19.99 -14.66 8.50
C ALA A 216 -20.72 -13.31 8.51
N TRP A 217 -20.03 -12.25 8.95
CA TRP A 217 -20.53 -10.88 8.91
C TRP A 217 -20.92 -10.42 7.50
N MET A 218 -20.06 -10.67 6.51
CA MET A 218 -20.31 -10.25 5.13
C MET A 218 -21.39 -11.09 4.46
N VAL A 219 -21.50 -12.39 4.77
CA VAL A 219 -22.62 -13.22 4.30
C VAL A 219 -23.94 -12.66 4.82
N ALA A 220 -24.04 -12.39 6.12
CA ALA A 220 -25.22 -11.81 6.72
C ALA A 220 -25.55 -10.42 6.13
N ALA A 221 -24.53 -9.55 5.99
CA ALA A 221 -24.69 -8.21 5.43
C ALA A 221 -25.12 -8.26 3.96
N ASN A 222 -24.53 -9.12 3.13
CA ASN A 222 -24.88 -9.26 1.72
C ASN A 222 -26.30 -9.80 1.52
N ILE A 223 -26.74 -10.74 2.37
CA ILE A 223 -28.13 -11.23 2.37
C ILE A 223 -29.07 -10.07 2.71
N ALA A 224 -28.80 -9.32 3.79
CA ALA A 224 -29.61 -8.18 4.18
C ALA A 224 -29.66 -7.12 3.05
N LEU A 225 -28.51 -6.77 2.47
CA LEU A 225 -28.43 -5.85 1.33
C LEU A 225 -29.22 -6.35 0.13
N TYR A 226 -29.14 -7.64 -0.22
CA TYR A 226 -29.92 -8.19 -1.34
C TYR A 226 -31.42 -7.91 -1.18
N PHE A 227 -31.96 -8.10 0.02
CA PHE A 227 -33.38 -7.81 0.28
C PHE A 227 -33.70 -6.31 0.28
N ILE A 228 -32.79 -5.45 0.76
CA ILE A 228 -33.01 -4.00 0.85
C ILE A 228 -32.83 -3.30 -0.50
N ILE A 229 -31.74 -3.57 -1.23
CA ILE A 229 -31.35 -2.84 -2.46
C ILE A 229 -31.48 -3.68 -3.74
N GLY A 230 -31.71 -4.99 -3.63
CA GLY A 230 -31.85 -5.89 -4.78
C GLY A 230 -30.54 -6.19 -5.50
N GLY A 231 -30.59 -7.11 -6.47
CA GLY A 231 -29.43 -7.52 -7.25
C GLY A 231 -28.75 -6.37 -8.02
N ARG A 232 -29.52 -5.36 -8.48
CA ARG A 232 -28.96 -4.18 -9.16
C ARG A 232 -28.11 -3.31 -8.24
N GLY A 233 -28.57 -3.07 -7.01
CA GLY A 233 -27.80 -2.33 -6.01
C GLY A 233 -26.55 -3.09 -5.57
N LEU A 234 -26.65 -4.42 -5.38
CA LEU A 234 -25.48 -5.25 -5.11
C LEU A 234 -24.48 -5.26 -6.27
N ALA A 235 -24.96 -5.31 -7.52
CA ALA A 235 -24.09 -5.23 -8.70
C ALA A 235 -23.35 -3.89 -8.76
N TYR A 236 -23.99 -2.78 -8.41
CA TYR A 236 -23.31 -1.49 -8.26
C TYR A 236 -22.19 -1.55 -7.23
N LEU A 237 -22.44 -2.12 -6.04
CA LEU A 237 -21.41 -2.24 -5.00
C LEU A 237 -20.25 -3.13 -5.44
N GLY A 238 -20.53 -4.30 -6.02
CA GLY A 238 -19.50 -5.22 -6.51
C GLY A 238 -18.67 -4.62 -7.65
N LEU A 239 -19.31 -3.96 -8.61
CA LEU A 239 -18.61 -3.27 -9.71
C LEU A 239 -17.81 -2.06 -9.21
N SER A 240 -18.28 -1.37 -8.17
CA SER A 240 -17.51 -0.31 -7.51
C SER A 240 -16.20 -0.85 -6.95
N VAL A 241 -16.22 -2.05 -6.34
CA VAL A 241 -15.00 -2.71 -5.86
C VAL A 241 -14.08 -3.09 -7.01
N PHE A 242 -14.64 -3.68 -8.06
CA PHE A 242 -13.89 -4.07 -9.26
C PHE A 242 -13.16 -2.87 -9.89
N PHE A 243 -13.85 -1.74 -10.06
CA PHE A 243 -13.20 -0.53 -10.59
C PHE A 243 -12.24 0.09 -9.58
N GLY A 244 -12.65 0.24 -8.32
CA GLY A 244 -11.87 0.92 -7.28
C GLY A 244 -10.53 0.26 -6.95
N TYR A 245 -10.41 -1.05 -7.13
CA TYR A 245 -9.15 -1.81 -7.01
C TYR A 245 -8.58 -2.27 -8.36
N GLY A 246 -9.14 -1.78 -9.46
CA GLY A 246 -8.67 -2.04 -10.82
C GLY A 246 -8.15 -0.77 -11.48
N LEU A 247 -8.71 -0.43 -12.65
CA LEU A 247 -8.33 0.75 -13.44
C LEU A 247 -8.86 2.08 -12.87
N HIS A 248 -8.81 2.31 -11.57
CA HIS A 248 -9.18 3.61 -10.99
C HIS A 248 -7.92 4.38 -10.58
N PRO A 249 -7.84 5.71 -10.79
CA PRO A 249 -6.67 6.50 -10.38
C PRO A 249 -6.33 6.37 -8.88
N GLY A 250 -7.36 6.11 -8.05
CA GLY A 250 -7.18 5.82 -6.63
C GLY A 250 -6.41 4.53 -6.34
N ALA A 251 -6.43 3.54 -7.24
CA ALA A 251 -5.71 2.28 -7.11
C ALA A 251 -4.23 2.39 -7.53
N ALA A 252 -3.80 3.52 -8.13
CA ALA A 252 -2.44 3.67 -8.64
C ALA A 252 -1.37 3.54 -7.55
N HIS A 253 -1.71 3.83 -6.30
CA HIS A 253 -0.80 3.68 -5.16
C HIS A 253 -0.29 2.24 -5.02
N PHE A 254 -1.10 1.21 -5.29
CA PHE A 254 -0.62 -0.17 -5.19
C PHE A 254 0.48 -0.54 -6.20
N ILE A 255 0.52 0.12 -7.36
CA ILE A 255 1.60 -0.03 -8.35
C ILE A 255 2.77 0.86 -7.96
N GLN A 256 2.50 2.04 -7.44
CA GLN A 256 3.51 3.01 -7.07
C GLN A 256 4.31 2.57 -5.83
N GLU A 257 3.70 1.82 -4.92
CA GLU A 257 4.29 1.43 -3.64
C GLU A 257 5.22 0.21 -3.74
N HIS A 258 4.94 -0.75 -4.63
CA HIS A 258 5.63 -2.06 -4.65
C HIS A 258 6.49 -2.36 -5.88
N TYR A 259 6.76 -1.35 -6.72
CA TYR A 259 7.58 -1.50 -7.92
C TYR A 259 8.75 -0.53 -7.90
N VAL A 260 9.93 -0.97 -8.35
CA VAL A 260 11.13 -0.14 -8.24
C VAL A 260 11.34 0.75 -9.45
N PHE A 261 11.28 2.06 -9.17
CA PHE A 261 11.45 3.14 -10.14
C PHE A 261 12.76 3.92 -9.93
N VAL A 262 13.32 3.94 -8.71
CA VAL A 262 14.55 4.66 -8.34
C VAL A 262 15.58 3.71 -7.74
N ASP A 263 16.85 3.93 -8.09
CA ASP A 263 18.00 3.22 -7.52
C ASP A 263 17.92 3.13 -6.00
N GLY A 264 18.09 1.91 -5.47
CA GLY A 264 18.25 1.68 -4.03
C GLY A 264 17.02 1.94 -3.16
N GLN A 265 15.87 2.31 -3.71
CA GLN A 265 14.64 2.57 -2.96
C GLN A 265 13.64 1.42 -3.16
N GLU A 266 13.19 0.82 -2.06
CA GLU A 266 12.30 -0.35 -2.05
C GLU A 266 10.83 -0.01 -2.34
N THR A 267 10.33 1.08 -1.76
CA THR A 267 8.95 1.56 -1.91
C THR A 267 8.91 3.07 -2.04
N TYR A 268 7.79 3.66 -2.46
CA TYR A 268 7.74 5.07 -2.88
C TYR A 268 6.59 5.80 -2.22
N SER A 269 6.67 7.12 -2.17
CA SER A 269 5.56 7.99 -1.74
C SER A 269 5.03 8.86 -2.88
N TYR A 270 3.71 9.08 -2.91
CA TYR A 270 3.01 10.02 -3.78
C TYR A 270 2.55 11.26 -3.00
N TYR A 271 3.08 12.42 -3.38
CA TYR A 271 2.81 13.71 -2.72
C TYR A 271 1.81 14.60 -3.47
N GLY A 272 1.18 14.09 -4.54
CA GLY A 272 0.26 14.88 -5.36
C GLY A 272 -1.09 15.19 -4.68
N THR A 273 -1.87 16.08 -5.30
CA THR A 273 -3.13 16.60 -4.72
C THR A 273 -4.18 15.53 -4.46
N GLY A 274 -4.20 14.48 -5.28
CA GLY A 274 -5.09 13.32 -5.09
C GLY A 274 -4.90 12.61 -3.75
N ASN A 275 -3.72 12.74 -3.13
CA ASN A 275 -3.44 12.10 -1.84
C ASN A 275 -4.34 12.65 -0.72
N LYS A 276 -4.78 13.92 -0.79
CA LYS A 276 -5.70 14.52 0.18
C LYS A 276 -7.06 13.80 0.21
N LEU A 277 -7.55 13.37 -0.94
CA LEU A 277 -8.81 12.63 -1.08
C LEU A 277 -8.71 11.27 -0.38
N TYR A 278 -7.56 10.61 -0.50
CA TYR A 278 -7.28 9.30 0.10
C TYR A 278 -6.56 9.42 1.44
N MET A 279 -6.90 10.45 2.23
CA MET A 279 -6.45 10.66 3.61
C MET A 279 -4.92 10.62 3.79
N ASN A 280 -4.20 11.00 2.74
CA ASN A 280 -2.75 11.02 2.64
C ASN A 280 -2.05 9.63 2.70
N ILE A 281 -2.75 8.55 2.33
CA ILE A 281 -2.19 7.19 2.30
C ILE A 281 -0.91 7.07 1.47
N GLY A 282 -0.77 7.87 0.41
CA GLY A 282 0.39 7.84 -0.49
C GLY A 282 1.71 8.28 0.16
N TYR A 283 1.76 8.67 1.43
CA TYR A 283 3.03 8.81 2.16
C TYR A 283 3.51 7.44 2.67
N HIS A 284 3.72 6.52 1.74
CA HIS A 284 3.92 5.11 2.05
C HIS A 284 5.29 4.84 2.68
N ASN A 285 6.38 5.46 2.23
CA ASN A 285 7.68 5.32 2.90
C ASN A 285 7.62 5.79 4.36
N GLU A 286 7.02 6.97 4.58
CA GLU A 286 6.84 7.52 5.92
C GLU A 286 5.93 6.64 6.77
N HIS A 287 4.90 6.04 6.17
CA HIS A 287 4.02 5.10 6.83
C HIS A 287 4.74 3.81 7.23
N HIS A 288 5.56 3.23 6.36
CA HIS A 288 6.33 2.04 6.70
C HIS A 288 7.41 2.31 7.75
N ASP A 289 8.05 3.48 7.68
CA ASP A 289 8.99 3.92 8.73
C ASP A 289 8.23 4.14 10.06
N PHE A 290 7.07 4.79 10.03
CA PHE A 290 6.26 5.16 11.19
C PHE A 290 4.78 4.76 11.01
N PRO A 291 4.39 3.50 11.29
CA PRO A 291 3.06 2.97 10.93
C PRO A 291 1.93 3.43 11.87
N GLN A 292 2.22 4.26 12.88
CA GLN A 292 1.20 4.75 13.82
C GLN A 292 1.22 6.27 14.10
N PRO A 293 1.37 7.16 13.09
CA PRO A 293 1.34 8.60 13.33
C PRO A 293 -0.11 9.11 13.43
N LYS A 294 -0.40 9.96 14.41
CA LYS A 294 -1.63 10.77 14.49
C LYS A 294 -1.76 11.54 13.19
N THR A 295 -2.88 11.35 12.54
CA THR A 295 -3.23 12.06 11.31
C THR A 295 -3.86 13.44 11.61
N SER A 296 -3.91 13.87 12.88
CA SER A 296 -4.73 14.98 13.37
C SER A 296 -4.04 16.31 13.62
N THR A 297 -2.76 16.48 13.29
CA THR A 297 -2.17 17.81 13.22
C THR A 297 -1.78 18.02 11.78
N ASN A 298 -2.50 18.90 11.06
CA ASN A 298 -2.13 19.60 9.81
C ASN A 298 -1.43 18.79 8.69
N PRO A 299 -1.79 18.94 7.39
CA PRO A 299 -0.92 18.56 6.27
C PRO A 299 0.57 18.79 6.55
N SER A 300 0.91 19.89 7.23
CA SER A 300 2.24 20.26 7.75
C SER A 300 2.98 19.20 8.59
N THR A 301 2.32 18.21 9.19
CA THR A 301 2.95 17.24 10.10
C THR A 301 3.29 15.92 9.40
N ARG A 302 2.47 15.51 8.42
CA ARG A 302 2.89 14.53 7.41
C ARG A 302 3.92 15.14 6.46
N ILE A 303 3.76 16.42 6.13
CA ILE A 303 4.76 17.27 5.49
C ILE A 303 5.98 17.48 6.41
N ALA A 304 5.91 17.42 7.74
CA ALA A 304 7.10 17.54 8.61
C ALA A 304 7.89 16.22 8.68
N LEU A 305 7.20 15.07 8.60
CA LEU A 305 7.83 13.78 8.32
C LEU A 305 8.48 13.80 6.92
N GLY A 306 7.78 14.34 5.91
CA GLY A 306 8.35 14.60 4.58
C GLY A 306 9.47 15.67 4.55
N PHE A 307 9.38 16.78 5.29
CA PHE A 307 10.32 17.93 5.24
C PHE A 307 11.52 17.74 6.17
N CYS A 308 11.41 16.98 7.27
CA CYS A 308 12.59 16.53 8.01
C CYS A 308 13.41 15.53 7.18
N LEU A 309 12.78 14.80 6.26
CA LEU A 309 13.44 13.95 5.26
C LEU A 309 13.96 14.76 4.05
N PHE A 310 13.26 15.83 3.63
CA PHE A 310 13.57 16.59 2.41
C PHE A 310 14.30 17.93 2.60
N SER A 311 14.60 18.39 3.82
CA SER A 311 15.47 19.58 4.00
C SER A 311 16.94 19.33 3.60
N GLY A 312 17.27 18.13 3.12
CA GLY A 312 18.55 17.81 2.47
C GLY A 312 18.48 17.46 0.97
N LEU A 313 17.31 17.26 0.36
CA LEU A 313 17.21 16.87 -1.05
C LEU A 313 16.16 17.71 -1.78
N PHE A 314 16.61 18.34 -2.87
CA PHE A 314 15.96 19.38 -3.65
C PHE A 314 14.49 19.15 -4.07
N TRP A 315 13.77 20.26 -4.01
CA TRP A 315 12.74 20.78 -4.94
C TRP A 315 12.34 19.93 -6.16
N THR A 316 11.01 19.83 -6.34
CA THR A 316 10.27 19.63 -7.61
C THR A 316 10.51 18.33 -8.37
N VAL A 317 9.47 17.48 -8.42
CA VAL A 317 9.23 16.58 -9.55
C VAL A 317 9.00 17.47 -10.78
N ASN A 318 10.08 17.83 -11.46
CA ASN A 318 10.04 18.37 -12.80
C ASN A 318 9.59 17.25 -13.74
N LEU A 319 8.51 17.52 -14.46
CA LEU A 319 8.20 16.86 -15.73
C LEU A 319 9.49 16.88 -16.58
N ALA A 320 9.89 15.71 -17.06
CA ALA A 320 11.13 15.50 -17.79
C ALA A 320 11.34 16.50 -18.95
N PRO A 321 12.59 16.90 -19.24
CA PRO A 321 13.01 17.22 -20.59
C PRO A 321 13.81 16.07 -21.21
N LEU A 322 13.59 15.91 -22.51
CA LEU A 322 14.19 14.98 -23.48
C LEU A 322 15.73 14.98 -23.51
N PRO A 323 16.36 13.95 -24.11
CA PRO A 323 17.73 13.52 -23.81
C PRO A 323 18.79 14.26 -24.63
N GLY A 324 19.98 14.37 -24.04
CA GLY A 324 21.23 14.67 -24.74
C GLY A 324 22.08 15.70 -24.01
N LEU A 325 23.11 15.25 -23.31
CA LEU A 325 24.50 15.68 -23.53
C LEU A 325 25.46 14.93 -22.59
N CYS A 326 26.54 14.45 -23.20
CA CYS A 326 27.68 13.71 -22.68
C CYS A 326 28.29 14.20 -21.35
N GLY A 327 28.81 13.26 -20.55
CA GLY A 327 29.79 13.53 -19.49
C GLY A 327 30.14 12.29 -18.65
N ARG A 328 31.04 11.43 -19.13
CA ARG A 328 31.57 10.22 -18.44
C ARG A 328 32.36 10.58 -17.17
N ILE A 329 32.15 9.83 -16.08
CA ILE A 329 33.23 9.44 -15.14
C ILE A 329 32.99 7.99 -14.68
N ARG A 330 33.95 7.09 -14.97
CA ARG A 330 34.01 5.69 -14.51
C ARG A 330 34.72 5.62 -13.16
N ALA A 331 34.23 4.80 -12.24
CA ALA A 331 35.03 4.25 -11.15
C ALA A 331 34.77 2.74 -11.05
N THR A 332 35.83 1.96 -11.28
CA THR A 332 35.87 0.50 -11.13
C THR A 332 36.31 0.13 -9.71
N ALA A 333 35.60 -0.76 -9.05
CA ALA A 333 36.12 -1.49 -7.90
C ALA A 333 35.57 -2.92 -7.89
N THR A 334 36.42 -3.85 -8.32
CA THR A 334 36.26 -5.30 -8.18
C THR A 334 36.61 -5.72 -6.75
N GLY A 335 35.76 -6.55 -6.13
CA GLY A 335 36.07 -7.21 -4.86
C GLY A 335 35.09 -8.32 -4.57
N ALA A 336 35.52 -9.57 -4.77
CA ALA A 336 34.77 -10.77 -4.41
C ALA A 336 34.71 -10.93 -2.89
N ILE A 337 33.52 -11.21 -2.34
CA ILE A 337 33.36 -11.69 -0.97
C ILE A 337 32.48 -12.95 -1.01
N THR A 338 33.02 -13.97 -0.37
CA THR A 338 32.61 -15.37 -0.29
C THR A 338 31.26 -15.59 0.40
N THR A 339 30.64 -16.69 0.00
CA THR A 339 29.29 -17.16 0.28
C THR A 339 29.06 -17.61 1.73
N LEU A 340 28.10 -16.98 2.41
CA LEU A 340 27.30 -17.60 3.47
C LEU A 340 25.88 -17.85 2.90
N PRO A 341 25.18 -18.92 3.29
CA PRO A 341 23.85 -19.21 2.76
C PRO A 341 22.87 -18.12 3.24
N PRO A 342 22.15 -17.42 2.33
CA PRO A 342 21.33 -16.28 2.73
C PRO A 342 20.01 -16.78 3.34
N LYS A 343 19.87 -16.60 4.65
CA LYS A 343 18.56 -16.39 5.26
C LYS A 343 18.16 -14.95 4.93
N ASN A 344 17.00 -14.76 4.33
CA ASN A 344 16.40 -13.48 3.89
C ASN A 344 16.82 -13.07 2.46
N LYS A 345 16.08 -13.54 1.46
CA LYS A 345 16.07 -12.95 0.11
C LYS A 345 15.00 -11.86 0.09
N LEU A 346 15.40 -10.60 -0.02
CA LEU A 346 14.49 -9.51 -0.36
C LEU A 346 14.30 -9.52 -1.89
N MET A 347 13.13 -9.81 -2.45
CA MET A 347 12.86 -9.66 -3.88
C MET A 347 12.27 -8.29 -4.15
N ILE A 348 12.76 -7.66 -5.19
CA ILE A 348 12.32 -6.35 -5.65
C ILE A 348 11.82 -6.51 -7.08
N VAL A 349 10.55 -6.22 -7.28
CA VAL A 349 9.87 -6.41 -8.56
C VAL A 349 10.21 -5.25 -9.48
N SER A 350 10.86 -5.55 -10.60
CA SER A 350 11.01 -4.64 -11.72
C SER A 350 9.78 -4.69 -12.62
N THR A 351 9.39 -3.54 -13.17
CA THR A 351 8.24 -3.36 -14.08
C THR A 351 8.29 -4.20 -15.36
#